data_AF-A0AAV3SXQ3-F1
#
_entry.id   AF-A0AAV3SXQ3-F1
#
_cell.length_a   1.000
_cell.length_b   1.000
_cell.length_c   1.000
_cell.angle_alpha   90.00
_cell.angle_beta   90.00
_cell.angle_gamma   90.00
#
_symmetry.space_group_name_H-M   'P 1'
#
loop_
_entity.id
_entity.type
_entity.pdbx_description
1 polymer ?
#
loop_
_entity_poly.entity_id
_entity_poly.type
_entity_poly.pdbx_seq_one_letter_code
_entity_poly.pdbx_strand_id
1 'polypeptide(L)' 'MLAQRIADTTETCGDCGFTGTLLGSAWRTSVGRHARRDTTVYRLRCPDCGERTAVELTL' A
#
# COMPACT_ATOMS: atom_id res chain seq x y z
N MET A 1 -7.71 3.32 15.42
CA MET A 1 -8.41 2.82 14.22
C MET A 1 -7.39 2.29 13.23
N LEU A 2 -7.57 1.08 12.70
CA LEU A 2 -6.64 0.47 11.74
C LEU A 2 -6.49 1.26 10.43
N ALA A 3 -7.60 1.83 9.93
CA ALA A 3 -7.59 2.67 8.73
C ALA A 3 -6.64 3.87 8.84
N GLN A 4 -6.53 4.47 10.03
CA GLN A 4 -5.65 5.62 10.27
C GLN A 4 -4.18 5.21 10.18
N ARG A 5 -3.81 4.08 10.80
CA ARG A 5 -2.44 3.58 10.81
C ARG A 5 -1.95 3.23 9.39
N ILE A 6 -2.84 2.73 8.54
CA ILE A 6 -2.54 2.48 7.12
C ILE A 6 -2.41 3.80 6.35
N ALA A 7 -3.29 4.77 6.61
CA ALA A 7 -3.21 6.10 5.97
C ALA A 7 -1.93 6.85 6.35
N ASP A 8 -1.42 6.66 7.56
CA ASP A 8 -0.18 7.29 8.02
C ASP A 8 1.06 6.50 7.58
N THR A 9 0.90 5.28 7.03
CA THR A 9 2.04 4.48 6.55
C THR A 9 2.52 5.05 5.22
N THR A 10 3.81 5.39 5.14
CA THR A 10 4.44 5.99 3.97
C THR A 10 5.34 4.97 3.29
N GLU A 11 5.19 4.83 1.98
CA GLU A 11 5.95 3.90 1.15
C GLU A 11 6.75 4.67 0.11
N THR A 12 7.99 4.21 -0.10
CA THR A 12 8.88 4.74 -1.13
C THR A 12 9.08 3.69 -2.20
N CYS A 13 8.87 4.09 -3.46
CA CYS A 13 9.10 3.25 -4.61
C CYS A 13 10.61 2.99 -4.76
N GLY A 14 11.01 1.72 -4.78
CA GLY A 14 12.41 1.33 -4.93
C GLY A 14 13.03 1.76 -6.28
N ASP A 15 12.22 1.80 -7.35
CA ASP A 15 12.73 2.09 -8.70
C ASP A 15 12.87 3.58 -9.01
N CYS A 16 11.83 4.38 -8.77
CA CYS A 16 11.84 5.80 -9.14
C CYS A 16 12.05 6.75 -7.95
N GLY A 17 12.04 6.25 -6.71
CA GLY A 17 12.15 7.08 -5.51
C GLY A 17 10.89 7.86 -5.15
N PHE A 18 9.74 7.60 -5.79
CA PHE A 18 8.47 8.23 -5.42
C PHE A 18 8.06 7.83 -4.00
N THR A 19 7.82 8.82 -3.14
CA THR A 19 7.39 8.61 -1.75
C THR A 19 5.98 9.14 -1.55
N GLY A 20 5.12 8.35 -0.89
CA GLY A 20 3.76 8.76 -0.57
C GLY A 20 3.08 7.82 0.42
N THR A 21 1.98 8.25 1.04
CA THR A 21 1.19 7.44 1.96
C THR A 21 0.37 6.36 1.26
N LEU A 22 0.16 5.22 1.93
CA LEU A 22 -0.57 4.06 1.39
C LEU A 22 -2.02 4.38 1.01
N LEU A 23 -2.71 5.18 1.83
CA LEU A 23 -4.07 5.68 1.58
C LEU A 23 -4.04 7.21 1.55
N GLY A 24 -4.63 7.79 0.51
CA GLY A 24 -4.74 9.25 0.37
C GLY A 24 -3.61 9.94 -0.41
N SER A 25 -2.64 9.19 -0.94
CA SER A 25 -1.66 9.73 -1.90
C SER A 25 -1.99 9.35 -3.35
N ALA A 26 -1.10 9.72 -4.28
CA ALA A 26 -1.19 9.32 -5.68
C ALA A 26 -0.88 7.83 -5.94
N TRP A 27 -0.47 7.07 -4.91
CA TRP A 27 -0.37 5.61 -5.00
C TRP A 27 -1.73 5.02 -5.42
N ARG A 28 -1.73 4.20 -6.46
CA ARG A 28 -2.93 3.43 -6.83
C ARG A 28 -3.02 2.20 -5.94
N THR A 29 -3.71 2.34 -4.82
CA THR A 29 -3.89 1.30 -3.81
C THR A 29 -5.06 0.38 -4.18
N SER A 30 -4.87 -0.92 -4.07
CA SER A 30 -5.91 -1.94 -4.21
C SER A 30 -5.82 -2.91 -3.04
N VAL A 31 -6.92 -3.08 -2.34
CA VAL A 31 -6.97 -3.92 -1.13
C VAL A 31 -7.45 -5.31 -1.51
N GLY A 32 -6.69 -6.33 -1.12
CA GLY A 32 -7.12 -7.72 -1.15
C GLY A 32 -7.11 -8.30 0.25
N ARG A 33 -8.12 -9.08 0.60
CA ARG A 33 -8.14 -9.81 1.87
C ARG A 33 -7.81 -11.27 1.61
N HIS A 34 -6.91 -11.85 2.38
CA HIS A 34 -6.76 -13.31 2.37
C HIS A 34 -8.00 -13.93 3.01
N ALA A 35 -8.70 -14.82 2.30
CA ALA A 35 -9.90 -15.47 2.84
C ALA A 35 -9.59 -16.42 4.01
N ARG A 36 -8.34 -16.88 4.14
CA ARG A 36 -7.92 -17.89 5.14
C ARG A 36 -7.02 -17.34 6.25
N ARG A 37 -6.42 -16.17 6.06
CA ARG A 37 -5.59 -15.49 7.06
C ARG A 37 -6.22 -14.14 7.29
N ASP A 38 -6.32 -13.68 8.53
CA ASP A 38 -6.79 -12.32 8.81
C ASP A 38 -5.68 -11.30 8.47
N THR A 39 -5.27 -11.33 7.21
CA THR A 39 -4.17 -10.55 6.64
C THR A 39 -4.75 -9.81 5.46
N THR A 40 -4.59 -8.49 5.51
CA THR A 40 -5.01 -7.59 4.45
C THR A 40 -3.78 -7.21 3.64
N VAL A 41 -3.85 -7.41 2.33
CA VAL A 41 -2.79 -7.08 1.38
C VAL A 41 -3.16 -5.81 0.66
N TYR A 42 -2.29 -4.81 0.78
CA TYR A 42 -2.37 -3.55 0.06
C TYR A 42 -1.43 -3.63 -1.14
N ARG A 43 -2.01 -3.77 -2.33
CA ARG A 43 -1.25 -3.69 -3.58
C ARG A 43 -1.17 -2.24 -3.99
N LEU A 44 0.03 -1.70 -3.99
CA LEU A 44 0.35 -0.33 -4.35
C LEU A 44 0.92 -0.34 -5.76
N ARG A 45 0.45 0.56 -6.60
CA ARG A 45 1.05 0.81 -7.91
C ARG A 45 1.54 2.24 -7.99
N CYS A 46 2.82 2.39 -8.30
CA CYS A 46 3.47 3.69 -8.40
C CYS A 46 2.84 4.47 -9.56
N PRO A 47 2.44 5.74 -9.35
CA PRO A 47 1.89 6.56 -10.43
C PRO A 47 2.95 6.94 -11.47
N ASP A 48 4.22 7.07 -11.07
CA ASP A 48 5.28 7.60 -11.94
C ASP A 48 5.93 6.53 -12.82
N CYS A 49 6.41 5.43 -12.22
CA CYS A 49 7.07 4.35 -12.97
C CYS A 49 6.16 3.14 -13.24
N GLY A 50 4.99 3.07 -12.59
CA GLY A 50 4.06 1.94 -12.73
C GLY A 50 4.43 0.70 -11.92
N GLU A 51 5.52 0.75 -11.14
CA GLU A 51 6.01 -0.36 -10.33
C GLU A 51 4.98 -0.82 -9.29
N ARG A 52 4.95 -2.13 -9.03
CA ARG A 52 3.91 -2.75 -8.19
C ARG A 52 4.53 -3.28 -6.92
N THR A 53 4.25 -2.60 -5.80
CA THR A 53 4.65 -3.10 -4.48
C THR A 53 3.44 -3.66 -3.72
N ALA A 54 3.68 -4.55 -2.78
CA ALA A 54 2.63 -5.16 -1.97
C ALA A 54 3.03 -5.08 -0.49
N VAL A 55 2.14 -4.52 0.32
CA VAL A 55 2.31 -4.41 1.77
C VAL A 55 1.26 -5.28 2.43
N GLU A 56 1.71 -6.28 3.17
CA GLU A 56 0.82 -7.15 3.94
C GLU A 56 0.72 -6.62 5.37
N LEU A 57 -0.51 -6.35 5.81
CA LEU A 57 -0.80 -5.97 7.18
C LEU A 57 -1.60 -7.10 7.83
N THR A 58 -0.97 -7.79 8.76
CA THR A 58 -1.63 -8.75 9.65
C THR A 58 -2.43 -7.97 10.69
N LEU A 59 -3.72 -8.27 10.76
CA LEU A 59 -4.65 -7.70 11.74
C LEU A 59 -4.66 -8.52 13.03
#